data_AF-A0A7J2Y5K2-F1
#
_entry.id   AF-A0A7J2Y5K2-F1
#
_cell.length_a   1.000
_cell.length_b   1.000
_cell.length_c   1.000
_cell.angle_alpha   90.00
_cell.angle_beta   90.00
_cell.angle_gamma   90.00
#
_symmetry.space_group_name_H-M   'P 1'
#
loop_
_entity.id
_entity.type
_entity.pdbx_description
1 polymer ?
#
loop_
_entity_poly.entity_id
_entity_poly.type
_entity_poly.pdbx_seq_one_letter_code
_entity_poly.pdbx_strand_id
1 'polypeptide(L)'
;MVKAMDENERITLRLERDNLELIDGFLKENQSYTSRSQLVRDAVQSFIESVREGGNTITLRVPRYFLELIDHLVASGYFLSREHAILRAIEEWFSADRVKEIQGHRQEIDRITGKIVSVSNGDKEGVIPR
;
A
#
# COMPACT_ATOMS: atom_id res chain seq x y z
N MET A 1 41.33 0.46 21.69
CA MET A 1 40.38 1.59 21.69
C MET A 1 39.58 1.50 20.40
N VAL A 2 38.30 1.11 20.49
CA VAL A 2 37.41 1.03 19.31
C VAL A 2 36.83 2.43 19.09
N LYS A 3 37.09 2.98 17.91
CA LYS A 3 36.61 4.30 17.48
C LYS A 3 35.10 4.21 17.29
N ALA A 4 34.32 4.94 18.09
CA ALA A 4 32.90 5.10 17.85
C ALA A 4 32.72 5.83 16.51
N MET A 5 32.20 5.15 15.50
CA MET A 5 31.76 5.74 14.24
C MET A 5 30.45 6.49 14.52
N ASP A 6 30.54 7.77 14.82
CA ASP A 6 29.41 8.70 14.68
C ASP A 6 29.41 9.19 13.21
N GLU A 7 29.06 8.29 12.30
CA GLU A 7 28.89 8.62 10.87
C GLU A 7 27.50 9.20 10.63
N ASN A 8 27.17 10.29 11.33
CA ASN A 8 25.98 11.06 11.03
C ASN A 8 26.29 12.01 9.86
N GLU A 9 25.92 11.61 8.65
CA GLU A 9 26.02 12.46 7.47
C GLU A 9 24.90 13.52 7.45
N ARG A 10 25.26 14.78 7.17
CA ARG A 10 24.31 15.89 7.15
C ARG A 10 23.78 16.13 5.74
N ILE A 11 22.48 15.99 5.58
CA ILE A 11 21.74 16.44 4.39
C ILE A 11 21.16 17.84 4.64
N THR A 12 21.29 18.75 3.67
CA THR A 12 20.64 20.07 3.68
C THR A 12 19.70 20.17 2.48
N LEU A 13 18.41 20.37 2.73
CA LEU A 13 17.35 20.43 1.73
C LEU A 13 16.73 21.84 1.72
N ARG A 14 16.43 22.37 0.53
CA ARG A 14 15.58 23.56 0.39
C ARG A 14 14.14 23.11 0.21
N LEU A 15 13.25 23.65 1.03
CA LEU A 15 11.82 23.40 1.00
C LEU A 15 11.09 24.70 0.74
N GLU A 16 10.01 24.62 -0.03
CA GLU A 16 9.04 25.70 -0.14
C GLU A 16 8.43 26.02 1.23
N ARG A 17 8.03 27.28 1.40
CA ARG A 17 7.47 27.78 2.65
C ARG A 17 6.25 26.96 3.09
N ASP A 18 5.36 26.66 2.15
CA ASP A 18 4.12 25.92 2.43
C ASP A 18 4.42 24.51 2.98
N ASN A 19 5.46 23.86 2.48
CA ASN A 19 5.88 22.54 2.98
C ASN A 19 6.46 22.61 4.40
N LEU A 20 7.18 23.69 4.73
CA LEU A 20 7.66 23.93 6.09
C LEU A 20 6.49 24.18 7.05
N GLU A 21 5.48 24.94 6.62
CA GLU A 21 4.29 25.21 7.43
C GLU A 21 3.47 23.93 7.68
N LEU A 22 3.35 23.04 6.68
CA LEU A 22 2.73 21.72 6.85
C LEU A 22 3.47 20.85 7.88
N ILE A 23 4.80 20.79 7.79
CA ILE A 23 5.63 20.05 8.74
C ILE A 23 5.44 20.60 10.16
N ASP A 24 5.45 21.93 10.32
CA ASP A 24 5.29 22.57 11.62
C ASP A 24 3.90 22.37 12.20
N GLY A 25 2.86 22.40 11.37
CA GLY A 25 1.50 22.07 11.79
C GLY A 25 1.41 20.65 12.33
N PHE A 26 1.94 19.68 11.59
CA PHE A 26 1.95 18.28 11.99
C PHE A 26 2.69 18.04 13.32
N LEU A 27 3.85 18.68 13.52
CA LEU A 27 4.63 18.56 14.75
C LEU A 27 3.94 19.17 15.97
N LYS A 28 3.12 20.22 15.80
CA LYS A 28 2.33 20.79 16.90
C LYS A 28 1.23 19.86 17.38
N GLU A 29 0.65 19.09 16.47
CA GLU A 29 -0.43 18.15 16.76
C GLU A 29 0.09 16.80 17.27
N ASN A 30 1.31 16.41 16.89
CA ASN A 30 1.87 15.08 17.17
C ASN A 30 3.17 15.18 17.98
N GLN A 31 3.05 15.15 19.32
CA GLN A 31 4.18 15.24 20.26
C GLN A 31 5.16 14.05 20.22
N SER A 32 4.84 12.99 19.46
CA SER A 32 5.73 11.84 19.27
C SER A 32 7.01 12.17 18.50
N TYR A 33 7.03 13.29 17.78
CA TYR A 33 8.21 13.75 17.03
C TYR A 33 8.88 14.93 17.73
N THR A 34 10.18 14.82 17.98
CA THR A 34 10.95 15.83 18.72
C THR A 34 11.47 16.94 17.82
N SER A 35 11.59 16.69 16.51
CA SER A 35 12.13 17.66 15.55
C SER A 35 11.70 17.38 14.11
N ARG A 36 11.76 18.42 13.26
CA ARG A 36 11.57 18.29 11.80
C ARG A 36 12.51 17.25 11.18
N SER A 37 13.76 17.22 11.62
CA SER A 37 14.76 16.27 11.11
C SER A 37 14.43 14.82 11.46
N GLN A 38 13.85 14.57 12.64
CA GLN A 38 13.37 13.25 13.01
C GLN A 38 12.21 12.83 12.10
N LEU A 39 11.20 13.70 11.94
CA LEU A 39 10.06 13.44 11.06
C LEU A 39 10.50 13.15 9.62
N VAL A 40 11.40 13.96 9.07
CA VAL A 40 11.87 13.80 7.68
C VAL A 40 12.67 12.51 7.51
N ARG A 41 13.51 12.12 8.49
CA ARG A 41 14.22 10.83 8.43
C ARG A 41 13.24 9.66 8.41
N ASP A 42 12.29 9.65 9.33
CA ASP A 42 11.32 8.56 9.45
C ASP A 42 10.42 8.49 8.20
N ALA A 43 10.01 9.63 7.65
CA ALA A 43 9.23 9.71 6.42
C ALA A 43 10.02 9.19 5.20
N VAL A 44 11.30 9.57 5.06
CA VAL A 44 12.16 9.09 3.97
C VAL A 44 12.40 7.60 4.09
N GLN A 45 12.67 7.10 5.28
CA GLN A 45 12.89 5.67 5.51
C GLN A 45 11.62 4.87 5.20
N SER A 46 10.47 5.28 5.74
CA SER A 46 9.18 4.63 5.47
C SER A 46 8.83 4.67 3.98
N PHE A 47 9.12 5.78 3.28
CA PHE A 47 8.93 5.86 1.84
C PHE A 47 9.84 4.87 1.09
N ILE A 48 11.13 4.83 1.42
CA ILE A 48 12.08 3.90 0.77
C ILE A 48 11.67 2.44 1.03
N GLU A 49 11.27 2.11 2.25
CA GLU A 49 10.77 0.78 2.62
C GLU A 49 9.52 0.44 1.80
N SER A 50 8.55 1.36 1.71
CA SER A 50 7.34 1.15 0.90
C SER A 50 7.61 0.92 -0.59
N VAL A 51 8.64 1.58 -1.15
CA VAL A 51 9.05 1.38 -2.54
C VAL A 51 9.82 0.07 -2.71
N ARG A 52 10.67 -0.30 -1.74
CA ARG A 52 11.51 -1.51 -1.77
C ARG A 52 10.74 -2.80 -1.53
N GLU A 53 9.72 -2.76 -0.69
CA GLU A 53 8.82 -3.89 -0.46
C GLU A 53 7.99 -4.24 -1.71
N GLY A 54 8.00 -3.37 -2.72
CA GLY A 54 7.24 -3.52 -3.95
C GLY A 54 5.77 -3.18 -3.70
N GLY A 55 5.11 -2.61 -4.70
CA GLY A 55 3.76 -2.02 -4.62
C GLY A 55 2.59 -2.96 -4.29
N ASN A 56 2.85 -4.06 -3.58
CA ASN A 56 1.84 -5.00 -3.06
C ASN A 56 1.42 -4.68 -1.61
N THR A 57 2.08 -3.72 -0.94
CA THR A 57 1.68 -3.26 0.39
C THR A 57 0.60 -2.18 0.26
N ILE A 58 -0.58 -2.46 0.81
CA ILE A 58 -1.69 -1.50 0.88
C ILE A 58 -1.95 -1.12 2.34
N THR A 59 -2.07 0.18 2.61
CA THR A 59 -2.56 0.66 3.91
C THR A 59 -4.06 0.89 3.83
N LEU A 60 -4.82 0.24 4.70
CA LEU A 60 -6.29 0.30 4.71
C LEU A 60 -6.82 0.61 6.11
N ARG A 61 -7.89 1.41 6.19
CA ARG A 61 -8.62 1.66 7.44
C ARG A 61 -9.78 0.69 7.55
N VAL A 62 -9.71 -0.23 8.51
CA VAL A 62 -10.78 -1.18 8.82
C VAL A 62 -11.75 -0.57 9.83
N PRO A 63 -13.07 -0.62 9.61
CA PRO A 63 -14.05 -0.24 10.63
C PRO A 63 -13.87 -1.07 11.91
N ARG A 64 -14.01 -0.43 13.07
CA ARG A 64 -13.73 -1.03 14.39
C ARG A 64 -14.41 -2.38 14.61
N TYR A 65 -15.67 -2.49 14.22
CA TYR A 65 -16.45 -3.74 14.32
C TYR A 65 -15.76 -4.93 13.63
N PHE A 66 -15.24 -4.73 12.40
CA PHE A 66 -14.56 -5.80 11.67
C PHE A 66 -13.18 -6.11 12.26
N LEU A 67 -12.49 -5.10 12.80
CA LEU A 67 -11.22 -5.32 13.48
C LEU A 67 -11.39 -6.20 14.72
N GLU A 68 -12.42 -5.91 15.54
CA GLU A 68 -12.75 -6.71 16.73
C GLU A 68 -13.14 -8.15 16.36
N LEU A 69 -13.87 -8.34 15.26
CA LEU A 69 -14.20 -9.67 14.75
C LEU A 69 -12.95 -10.44 14.29
N ILE A 70 -12.07 -9.79 13.53
CA ILE A 70 -10.79 -10.40 13.09
C ILE A 70 -9.96 -10.79 14.31
N ASP A 71 -9.87 -9.93 15.31
CA ASP A 71 -9.14 -10.20 16.55
C ASP A 71 -9.69 -11.42 17.29
N HIS A 72 -11.01 -11.56 17.36
CA HIS A 72 -11.64 -12.73 17.96
C HIS A 72 -11.29 -14.02 17.21
N LEU A 73 -11.33 -14.00 15.88
CA LEU A 73 -11.02 -15.16 15.03
C LEU A 73 -9.53 -15.55 15.06
N VAL A 74 -8.64 -14.57 15.20
CA VAL A 74 -7.21 -14.82 15.42
C VAL A 74 -7.00 -15.42 16.81
N ALA A 75 -7.63 -14.85 17.85
CA ALA A 75 -7.53 -15.35 19.22
C ALA A 75 -8.09 -16.78 19.37
N SER A 76 -9.10 -17.14 18.59
CA SER A 76 -9.65 -18.51 18.55
C SER A 76 -8.81 -19.49 17.73
N GLY A 77 -7.69 -19.03 17.14
CA GLY A 77 -6.79 -19.86 16.33
C GLY A 77 -7.32 -20.18 14.92
N TYR A 78 -8.40 -19.54 14.48
CA TYR A 78 -8.95 -19.74 13.14
C TYR A 78 -8.04 -19.11 12.07
N PHE A 79 -7.48 -17.93 12.37
CA PHE A 79 -6.44 -17.30 11.56
C PHE A 79 -5.12 -17.18 12.33
N LEU A 80 -4.03 -17.21 11.57
CA LEU A 80 -2.65 -17.11 12.10
C LEU A 80 -2.32 -15.68 12.56
N SER A 81 -2.89 -14.69 11.90
CA SER A 81 -2.70 -13.27 12.18
C SER A 81 -3.84 -12.46 11.54
N ARG A 82 -3.94 -11.17 11.90
CA ARG A 82 -4.88 -10.24 11.26
C ARG A 82 -4.64 -10.14 9.76
N GLU A 83 -3.38 -10.11 9.37
CA GLU A 83 -2.96 -10.08 7.96
C GLU A 83 -3.40 -11.35 7.23
N HIS A 84 -3.19 -12.53 7.83
CA HIS A 84 -3.66 -13.79 7.26
C HIS A 84 -5.19 -13.78 7.08
N ALA A 85 -5.94 -13.26 8.05
CA ALA A 85 -7.40 -13.13 7.93
C ALA A 85 -7.81 -12.26 6.72
N ILE A 86 -7.14 -11.12 6.55
CA ILE A 86 -7.42 -10.18 5.45
C ILE A 86 -7.04 -10.79 4.11
N LEU A 87 -5.86 -11.42 4.01
CA LEU A 87 -5.41 -12.08 2.77
C LEU A 87 -6.38 -13.19 2.36
N ARG A 88 -6.82 -14.03 3.29
CA ARG A 88 -7.79 -15.10 3.01
C ARG A 88 -9.12 -14.56 2.51
N ALA A 89 -9.61 -13.47 3.08
CA ALA A 89 -10.84 -12.82 2.62
C ALA A 89 -10.69 -12.24 1.20
N ILE A 90 -9.52 -11.66 0.90
CA ILE A 90 -9.19 -11.16 -0.45
C ILE A 90 -9.12 -12.33 -1.45
N GLU A 91 -8.40 -13.40 -1.12
CA GLU A 91 -8.28 -14.60 -1.97
C GLU A 91 -9.65 -15.23 -2.27
N GLU A 92 -10.51 -15.35 -1.25
CA GLU A 92 -11.86 -15.87 -1.42
C GLU A 92 -12.70 -14.98 -2.35
N TRP A 93 -12.60 -13.65 -2.18
CA TRP A 93 -13.33 -12.70 -3.00
C TRP A 93 -12.86 -12.69 -4.46
N PHE A 94 -11.55 -12.75 -4.69
CA PHE A 94 -10.94 -12.78 -6.02
C PHE A 94 -10.77 -14.20 -6.59
N SER A 95 -11.44 -15.19 -6.00
CA SER A 95 -11.47 -16.55 -6.54
C SER A 95 -11.99 -16.58 -7.98
N ALA A 96 -11.47 -17.52 -8.79
CA ALA A 96 -11.68 -17.58 -10.23
C ALA A 96 -13.16 -17.64 -10.64
N ASP A 97 -14.04 -18.16 -9.78
CA ASP A 97 -15.47 -18.25 -10.03
C ASP A 97 -16.15 -16.87 -9.93
N ARG A 98 -15.81 -16.06 -8.93
CA ARG A 98 -16.34 -14.68 -8.80
C ARG A 98 -15.75 -13.73 -9.83
N VAL A 99 -14.49 -13.90 -10.21
CA VAL A 99 -13.86 -13.08 -11.24
C VAL A 99 -14.50 -13.33 -12.61
N LYS A 100 -14.88 -14.57 -12.93
CA LYS A 100 -15.62 -14.90 -14.15
C LYS A 100 -17.03 -14.30 -14.17
N GLU A 101 -17.74 -14.28 -13.05
CA GLU A 101 -19.04 -13.61 -12.95
C GLU A 101 -18.92 -12.09 -13.19
N ILE A 102 -17.92 -11.44 -12.59
CA ILE A 102 -17.67 -10.00 -12.79
C ILE A 102 -17.30 -9.71 -14.25
N GLN A 103 -16.49 -10.56 -14.90
CA GLN A 103 -16.17 -10.43 -16.32
C GLN A 103 -17.39 -10.66 -17.22
N GLY A 104 -18.26 -11.62 -16.88
CA GLY A 104 -19.51 -11.86 -17.59
C GLY A 104 -20.46 -10.67 -17.51
N HIS A 105 -20.60 -10.06 -16.33
CA HIS A 105 -21.42 -8.86 -16.14
C HIS A 105 -20.84 -7.65 -16.88
N ARG A 106 -19.51 -7.55 -16.97
CA ARG A 106 -18.83 -6.48 -17.73
C ARG A 106 -19.01 -6.66 -19.24
N GLN A 107 -18.99 -7.89 -19.76
CA GLN A 107 -19.31 -8.18 -21.16
C GLN A 107 -20.78 -7.89 -21.50
N GLU A 108 -21.71 -8.15 -20.58
CA GLU A 108 -23.13 -7.79 -20.72
C GLU A 108 -23.29 -6.25 -20.78
N ILE A 109 -22.60 -5.53 -19.87
CA ILE A 109 -22.61 -4.06 -19.84
C ILE A 109 -21.94 -3.46 -21.09
N ASP A 110 -20.82 -3.99 -21.55
CA ASP A 110 -20.11 -3.52 -22.76
C ASP A 110 -20.93 -3.76 -24.03
N ARG A 111 -21.70 -4.86 -24.09
CA ARG A 111 -22.63 -5.15 -25.19
C ARG A 111 -23.82 -4.20 -25.22
N ILE A 112 -24.23 -3.67 -24.05
CA ILE A 112 -25.33 -2.71 -23.90
C ILE A 112 -24.87 -1.26 -24.07
N THR A 113 -23.63 -0.91 -23.71
CA THR A 113 -23.15 0.49 -23.70
C THR A 113 -22.28 0.91 -24.88
N GLY A 114 -21.94 0.00 -25.80
CA GLY A 114 -21.39 0.36 -27.12
C GLY A 114 -20.09 1.19 -27.10
N LYS A 115 -19.34 1.18 -26.00
CA LYS A 115 -18.07 1.89 -25.88
C LYS A 115 -16.93 0.90 -25.85
N ILE A 116 -16.35 0.68 -27.03
CA ILE A 116 -15.08 -0.02 -27.20
C ILE A 116 -14.02 0.80 -26.46
N VAL A 117 -13.63 0.38 -25.26
CA VAL A 117 -12.40 0.84 -24.63
C VAL A 117 -11.32 -0.15 -25.03
N SER A 118 -10.54 0.23 -26.03
CA SER A 118 -9.35 -0.47 -26.49
C SER A 118 -8.37 -0.58 -25.33
N VAL A 119 -8.24 -1.77 -24.72
CA VAL A 119 -7.08 -2.06 -23.89
C VAL A 119 -5.99 -2.53 -24.85
N SER A 120 -5.07 -1.61 -25.18
CA SER A 120 -3.83 -1.97 -25.88
C SER A 120 -3.06 -2.95 -25.00
N ASN A 121 -3.13 -4.24 -25.34
CA ASN A 121 -2.15 -5.21 -24.85
C ASN A 121 -0.82 -4.87 -25.51
N GLY A 122 0.09 -4.33 -24.72
CA GLY A 122 1.45 -4.01 -25.15
C GLY A 122 2.12 -5.23 -25.76
N ASP A 123 2.70 -5.00 -26.94
CA ASP A 123 3.47 -5.93 -27.74
C ASP A 123 4.46 -6.76 -26.92
N LYS A 124 4.38 -8.08 -27.10
CA LYS A 124 5.57 -8.90 -27.29
C LYS A 124 5.33 -9.86 -28.45
N GLU A 125 5.77 -9.41 -29.62
CA GLU A 125 6.08 -10.25 -30.76
C GLU A 125 6.98 -11.42 -30.32
N GLY A 126 6.60 -12.61 -30.76
CA GLY A 126 7.35 -13.85 -30.57
C GLY A 126 6.82 -14.92 -31.52
N VAL A 127 7.26 -14.82 -32.77
CA VAL A 127 6.91 -15.73 -33.89
C VAL A 127 7.70 -17.03 -33.75
N ILE A 128 7.07 -18.21 -33.83
CA ILE A 128 7.68 -19.44 -34.39
C ILE A 128 6.61 -20.23 -35.17
N PRO A 129 6.95 -20.81 -36.36
CA PRO A 129 6.01 -21.08 -37.44
C PRO A 129 5.58 -22.54 -37.62
N ARG A 130 4.51 -22.71 -38.43
CA ARG A 130 3.92 -23.89 -39.11
C ARG A 130 3.96 -25.26 -38.42
#